data_AF-A0A6A6IV64-F1
#
_entry.id   AF-A0A6A6IV64-F1
#
_cell.length_a   1.000
_cell.length_b   1.000
_cell.length_c   1.000
_cell.angle_alpha   90.00
_cell.angle_beta   90.00
_cell.angle_gamma   90.00
#
_symmetry.space_group_name_H-M   'P 1'
#
loop_
_entity.id
_entity.type
_entity.pdbx_description
1 polymer ?
#
loop_
_entity_poly.entity_id
_entity_poly.type
_entity_poly.pdbx_seq_one_letter_code
_entity_poly.pdbx_strand_id
1 'polypeptide(L)'
;MTVFDELAETDGDNKFKAWLSKQEIVAFVSSRRQGKPAGEFDGYLKGSFNLSLVVTFSNRGPKAVIRFPKPGRTATAFRDEKGTTKDSPQHLSPFIIMDYVDGISLATILKQPTETEQDKVILATDTKLDYVYEQLANYMLQLSRLDFSTIRAISKILNYPISRYPTALFTSARAFLHPLANKYLLYLRTQRNIANNREDAKKRFIARHRFKQLISRYCLDNTGSFKLYCNDLQPLNMLVHPDTLRITAVLDFEFTNTMLA
;
A
#
# COMPACT_ATOMS: atom_id res chain seq x y z
N MET A 1 11.81 -5.67 10.95
CA MET A 1 10.40 -5.96 11.27
C MET A 1 10.09 -5.18 12.53
N THR A 2 9.36 -4.06 12.41
CA THR A 2 8.79 -3.40 13.59
C THR A 2 7.70 -4.32 14.09
N VAL A 3 7.91 -4.97 15.23
CA VAL A 3 6.90 -5.79 15.88
C VAL A 3 5.83 -4.83 16.36
N PHE A 4 4.70 -4.78 15.65
CA PHE A 4 3.52 -4.08 16.12
C PHE A 4 2.86 -4.94 17.19
N ASP A 5 2.30 -4.30 18.22
CA ASP A 5 1.50 -4.97 19.22
C ASP A 5 0.16 -5.38 18.59
N GLU A 6 0.04 -6.67 18.25
CA GLU A 6 -1.14 -7.25 17.61
C GLU A 6 -2.40 -7.15 18.48
N LEU A 7 -2.24 -7.13 19.81
CA LEU A 7 -3.35 -6.96 20.75
C LEU A 7 -3.86 -5.53 20.72
N ALA A 8 -2.96 -4.54 20.75
CA ALA A 8 -3.33 -3.13 20.65
C ALA A 8 -3.98 -2.81 19.29
N GLU A 9 -3.51 -3.42 18.20
CA GLU A 9 -4.14 -3.28 16.89
C GLU A 9 -5.55 -3.89 16.87
N THR A 10 -5.72 -5.07 17.46
CA THR A 10 -7.01 -5.76 17.51
C THR A 10 -8.04 -5.02 18.38
N ASP A 11 -7.62 -4.50 19.53
CA ASP A 11 -8.47 -3.66 20.39
C ASP A 11 -8.88 -2.36 19.68
N GLY A 12 -7.94 -1.72 18.97
CA GLY A 12 -8.21 -0.57 18.13
C GLY A 12 -9.23 -0.86 17.02
N ASP A 13 -9.11 -2.00 16.35
CA ASP A 13 -10.06 -2.44 15.32
C ASP A 13 -11.46 -2.68 15.90
N ASN A 14 -11.55 -3.31 17.06
CA ASN A 14 -12.84 -3.62 17.70
C ASN A 14 -13.55 -2.34 18.16
N LYS A 15 -12.82 -1.39 18.75
CA LYS A 15 -13.35 -0.06 19.10
C LYS A 15 -13.81 0.69 17.85
N PHE A 16 -13.01 0.67 16.78
CA PHE A 16 -13.37 1.35 15.54
C PHE A 16 -14.60 0.71 14.86
N LYS A 17 -14.72 -0.63 14.89
CA LYS A 17 -15.93 -1.34 14.42
C LYS A 17 -17.17 -0.95 15.22
N ALA A 18 -17.05 -0.80 16.54
CA ALA A 18 -18.16 -0.39 17.41
C ALA A 18 -18.65 1.03 17.09
N TRP A 19 -17.77 1.90 16.56
CA TRP A 19 -18.13 3.26 16.16
C TRP A 19 -18.81 3.34 14.78
N LEU A 20 -18.78 2.29 13.96
CA LEU A 20 -19.32 2.31 12.60
C LEU A 20 -20.76 1.79 12.56
N SER A 21 -21.72 2.63 12.14
CA SER A 21 -23.05 2.15 11.79
C SER A 21 -23.00 1.42 10.44
N LYS A 22 -23.03 0.09 10.47
CA LYS A 22 -23.05 -0.75 9.26
C LYS A 22 -24.18 -0.35 8.31
N GLN A 23 -25.38 -0.09 8.84
CA GLN A 23 -26.57 0.23 8.03
C GLN A 23 -26.40 1.53 7.27
N GLU A 24 -25.88 2.58 7.90
CA GLU A 24 -25.66 3.87 7.25
C GLU A 24 -24.55 3.81 6.20
N ILE A 25 -23.48 3.05 6.48
CA ILE A 25 -22.40 2.85 5.51
C ILE A 25 -22.92 2.09 4.28
N VAL A 26 -23.71 1.04 4.48
CA VAL A 26 -24.34 0.29 3.40
C VAL A 26 -25.26 1.18 2.57
N ALA A 27 -26.13 1.96 3.22
CA ALA A 27 -27.01 2.92 2.54
C ALA A 27 -26.22 3.97 1.75
N PHE A 28 -25.12 4.47 2.33
CA PHE A 28 -24.22 5.41 1.66
C PHE A 28 -23.58 4.78 0.41
N VAL A 29 -23.01 3.59 0.50
CA VAL A 29 -22.40 2.90 -0.65
C VAL A 29 -23.46 2.63 -1.73
N SER A 30 -24.65 2.15 -1.36
CA SER A 30 -25.77 1.96 -2.29
C SER A 30 -26.18 3.25 -3.00
N SER A 31 -26.22 4.38 -2.28
CA SER A 31 -26.60 5.67 -2.87
C SER A 31 -25.65 6.15 -3.98
N ARG A 32 -24.40 5.67 -3.97
CA ARG A 32 -23.35 5.99 -4.95
C ARG A 32 -23.40 5.10 -6.20
N ARG A 33 -24.26 4.08 -6.24
CA ARG A 33 -24.42 3.20 -7.39
C ARG A 33 -25.58 3.62 -8.28
N GLN A 34 -25.44 3.38 -9.58
CA GLN A 34 -26.52 3.57 -10.53
C GLN A 34 -27.73 2.70 -10.15
N GLY A 35 -28.92 3.30 -10.15
CA GLY A 35 -30.15 2.63 -9.73
C GLY A 35 -30.32 2.46 -8.21
N LYS A 36 -29.32 2.85 -7.40
CA LYS A 36 -29.37 2.83 -5.92
C LYS A 36 -29.93 1.52 -5.34
N PRO A 37 -29.42 0.34 -5.75
CA PRO A 37 -29.95 -0.93 -5.28
C PRO A 37 -29.80 -1.05 -3.76
N ALA A 38 -30.75 -1.75 -3.13
CA ALA A 38 -30.65 -2.10 -1.71
C ALA A 38 -29.34 -2.88 -1.48
N GLY A 39 -28.56 -2.44 -0.51
CA GLY A 39 -27.28 -3.05 -0.16
C GLY A 39 -27.39 -3.85 1.13
N GLU A 40 -26.49 -4.81 1.30
CA GLU A 40 -26.34 -5.58 2.52
C GLU A 40 -24.87 -5.67 2.92
N PHE A 41 -24.61 -5.77 4.22
CA PHE A 41 -23.26 -5.96 4.75
C PHE A 41 -22.82 -7.41 4.53
N ASP A 42 -21.69 -7.61 3.85
CA ASP A 42 -21.17 -8.93 3.50
C ASP A 42 -19.99 -9.35 4.39
N GLY A 43 -19.18 -8.40 4.86
CA GLY A 43 -18.04 -8.72 5.72
C GLY A 43 -17.07 -7.57 5.96
N TYR A 44 -16.06 -7.84 6.79
CA TYR A 44 -14.93 -6.92 7.01
C TYR A 44 -13.68 -7.46 6.32
N LEU A 45 -12.88 -6.57 5.75
CA LEU A 45 -11.50 -6.84 5.37
C LEU A 45 -10.57 -6.03 6.29
N LYS A 46 -9.66 -6.73 6.97
CA LYS A 46 -8.66 -6.14 7.87
C LYS A 46 -7.36 -5.94 7.11
N GLY A 47 -6.86 -4.70 7.07
CA GLY A 47 -5.49 -4.38 6.65
C GLY A 47 -4.74 -3.66 7.78
N SER A 48 -3.42 -3.49 7.63
CA SER A 48 -2.57 -2.87 8.67
C SER A 48 -2.90 -1.40 8.95
N PHE A 49 -3.39 -0.68 7.94
CA PHE A 49 -3.68 0.77 8.05
C PHE A 49 -5.14 1.13 7.85
N ASN A 50 -5.98 0.21 7.36
CA ASN A 50 -7.36 0.50 6.99
C ASN A 50 -8.30 -0.61 7.49
N LEU A 51 -9.51 -0.21 7.88
CA LEU A 51 -10.64 -1.11 8.05
C LEU A 51 -11.56 -0.96 6.84
N SER A 52 -11.96 -2.08 6.25
CA SER A 52 -12.81 -2.08 5.07
C SER A 52 -14.09 -2.87 5.30
N LEU A 53 -15.19 -2.42 4.70
CA LEU A 53 -16.49 -3.10 4.71
C LEU A 53 -16.83 -3.51 3.28
N VAL A 54 -17.30 -4.74 3.13
CA VAL A 54 -17.79 -5.29 1.87
C VAL A 54 -19.31 -5.17 1.84
N VAL A 55 -19.84 -4.68 0.72
CA VAL A 55 -21.27 -4.47 0.48
C VAL A 55 -21.71 -5.27 -0.74
N THR A 56 -22.74 -6.09 -0.56
CA THR A 56 -23.49 -6.79 -1.63
C THR A 56 -24.75 -6.01 -1.98
N PHE A 57 -25.36 -6.32 -3.12
CA PHE A 57 -26.52 -5.58 -3.63
C PHE A 57 -27.61 -6.53 -4.11
N SER A 58 -28.88 -6.15 -3.86
CA SER A 58 -30.06 -6.94 -4.19
C SER A 58 -30.23 -7.22 -5.68
N ASN A 59 -29.69 -6.35 -6.53
CA ASN A 59 -29.67 -6.52 -7.98
C ASN A 59 -28.63 -7.54 -8.47
N ARG A 60 -27.92 -8.23 -7.56
CA ARG A 60 -26.83 -9.17 -7.84
C ARG A 60 -25.69 -8.53 -8.66
N GLY A 61 -25.53 -7.20 -8.57
CA GLY A 61 -24.40 -6.50 -9.17
C GLY A 61 -23.09 -6.81 -8.42
N PRO A 62 -21.92 -6.42 -8.99
CA PRO A 62 -20.61 -6.65 -8.38
C PRO A 62 -20.54 -6.12 -6.94
N LYS A 63 -19.88 -6.82 -6.03
CA LYS A 63 -19.69 -6.33 -4.66
C LYS A 63 -18.84 -5.05 -4.66
N ALA A 64 -18.98 -4.23 -3.62
CA ALA A 64 -18.20 -3.03 -3.42
C ALA A 64 -17.47 -3.07 -2.07
N VAL A 65 -16.32 -2.42 -1.99
CA VAL A 65 -15.57 -2.21 -0.75
C VAL A 65 -15.51 -0.73 -0.44
N ILE A 66 -15.87 -0.36 0.78
CA ILE A 66 -15.55 0.95 1.34
C ILE A 66 -14.43 0.82 2.36
N ARG A 67 -13.39 1.66 2.23
CA ARG A 67 -12.17 1.63 3.03
C ARG A 67 -12.03 2.89 3.85
N PHE A 68 -11.80 2.74 5.15
CA PHE A 68 -11.50 3.84 6.08
C PHE A 68 -10.09 3.66 6.66
N PRO A 69 -9.24 4.70 6.68
CA PRO A 69 -8.01 4.65 7.44
C PRO A 69 -8.30 4.53 8.94
N LYS A 70 -7.55 3.66 9.62
CA LYS A 70 -7.64 3.49 11.06
C LYS A 70 -7.28 4.82 11.76
N PRO A 71 -7.98 5.21 12.83
CA PRO A 71 -7.64 6.41 13.60
C PRO A 71 -6.16 6.45 14.00
N GLY A 72 -5.50 7.60 13.86
CA GLY A 72 -4.08 7.77 14.17
C GLY A 72 -3.09 7.14 13.16
N ARG A 73 -3.59 6.42 12.14
CA ARG A 73 -2.77 5.78 11.09
C ARG A 73 -2.88 6.47 9.72
N THR A 74 -3.61 7.57 9.62
CA THR A 74 -3.72 8.35 8.39
C THR A 74 -2.42 9.07 8.08
N ALA A 75 -1.61 8.50 7.17
CA ALA A 75 -0.55 9.26 6.54
C ALA A 75 -1.19 10.41 5.74
N THR A 76 -0.98 11.65 6.21
CA THR A 76 -1.49 12.88 5.58
C THR A 76 -1.05 13.03 4.12
N ALA A 77 -0.02 12.29 3.69
CA ALA A 77 0.48 12.21 2.33
C ALA A 77 -0.50 11.56 1.33
N PHE A 78 -1.48 10.77 1.76
CA PHE A 78 -2.42 10.07 0.88
C PHE A 78 -3.86 10.62 0.97
N ARG A 79 -4.02 11.86 1.45
CA ARG A 79 -5.35 12.49 1.53
C ARG A 79 -5.96 12.75 0.15
N ASP A 80 -5.14 13.04 -0.86
CA ASP A 80 -5.61 13.38 -2.21
C ASP A 80 -6.25 12.19 -2.94
N GLU A 81 -5.98 10.97 -2.49
CA GLU A 81 -6.56 9.73 -3.04
C GLU A 81 -7.91 9.37 -2.41
N LYS A 82 -8.34 10.10 -1.36
CA LYS A 82 -9.52 9.78 -0.54
C LYS A 82 -10.59 10.85 -0.67
N GLY A 83 -11.86 10.42 -0.63
CA GLY A 83 -12.98 11.31 -0.38
C GLY A 83 -12.82 12.02 0.95
N THR A 84 -13.32 13.25 1.07
CA THR A 84 -13.08 14.06 2.27
C THR A 84 -13.87 13.54 3.46
N THR A 85 -13.45 13.88 4.68
CA THR A 85 -14.21 13.59 5.89
C THR A 85 -15.62 14.20 5.82
N LYS A 86 -15.78 15.39 5.21
CA LYS A 86 -17.10 16.04 5.07
C LYS A 86 -18.06 15.24 4.19
N ASP A 87 -17.55 14.46 3.25
CA ASP A 87 -18.37 13.66 2.34
C ASP A 87 -18.53 12.21 2.82
N SER A 88 -17.90 11.87 3.95
CA SER A 88 -17.88 10.52 4.51
C SER A 88 -19.17 10.22 5.29
N PRO A 89 -19.60 8.95 5.36
CA PRO A 89 -20.66 8.53 6.27
C PRO A 89 -20.38 9.04 7.69
N GLN A 90 -21.36 9.73 8.27
CA GLN A 90 -21.29 10.32 9.62
C GLN A 90 -20.11 11.28 9.86
N HIS A 91 -19.45 11.78 8.81
CA HIS A 91 -18.25 12.63 8.93
C HIS A 91 -17.08 12.00 9.72
N LEU A 92 -16.94 10.66 9.70
CA LEU A 92 -15.99 9.94 10.54
C LEU A 92 -14.53 10.08 10.09
N SER A 93 -14.28 9.88 8.79
CA SER A 93 -12.92 9.73 8.27
C SER A 93 -12.91 9.81 6.73
N PRO A 94 -11.81 10.25 6.10
CA PRO A 94 -11.67 10.11 4.64
C PRO A 94 -11.87 8.66 4.19
N PHE A 95 -12.41 8.44 3.01
CA PHE A 95 -12.78 7.09 2.55
C PHE A 95 -12.48 6.87 1.06
N ILE A 96 -12.44 5.61 0.64
CA ILE A 96 -12.46 5.21 -0.77
C ILE A 96 -13.51 4.13 -0.95
N ILE A 97 -14.33 4.25 -2.00
CA ILE A 97 -15.18 3.15 -2.48
C ILE A 97 -14.52 2.59 -3.74
N MET A 98 -14.40 1.27 -3.81
CA MET A 98 -13.82 0.55 -4.94
C MET A 98 -14.57 -0.75 -5.19
N ASP A 99 -14.37 -1.33 -6.37
CA ASP A 99 -14.90 -2.65 -6.67
C ASP A 99 -14.24 -3.71 -5.79
N TYR A 100 -15.03 -4.68 -5.34
CA TYR A 100 -14.51 -5.88 -4.71
C TYR A 100 -14.01 -6.82 -5.80
N VAL A 101 -12.80 -7.36 -5.64
CA VAL A 101 -12.25 -8.36 -6.55
C VAL A 101 -12.21 -9.70 -5.85
N ASP A 102 -12.87 -10.69 -6.43
CA ASP A 102 -12.83 -12.06 -5.96
C ASP A 102 -11.45 -12.69 -6.19
N GLY A 103 -11.00 -13.46 -5.21
CA GLY A 103 -9.77 -14.25 -5.30
C GLY A 103 -9.23 -14.66 -3.94
N ILE A 104 -8.23 -15.54 -3.97
CA ILE A 104 -7.48 -15.99 -2.80
C ILE A 104 -6.09 -15.36 -2.86
N SER A 105 -5.49 -15.05 -1.71
CA SER A 105 -4.12 -14.55 -1.68
C SER A 105 -3.16 -15.54 -2.33
N LEU A 106 -2.32 -15.06 -3.26
CA LEU A 106 -1.29 -15.89 -3.88
C LEU A 106 -0.33 -16.47 -2.82
N ALA A 107 -0.02 -15.71 -1.76
CA ALA A 107 0.78 -16.21 -0.65
C ALA A 107 0.16 -17.43 0.02
N THR A 108 -1.17 -17.47 0.19
CA THR A 108 -1.88 -18.62 0.76
C THR A 108 -1.73 -19.86 -0.11
N ILE A 109 -1.81 -19.71 -1.43
CA ILE A 109 -1.65 -20.83 -2.35
C ILE A 109 -0.20 -21.34 -2.38
N LEU A 110 0.75 -20.41 -2.36
CA LEU A 110 2.17 -20.75 -2.43
C LEU A 110 2.76 -21.20 -1.08
N LYS A 111 2.04 -21.02 0.04
CA LYS A 111 2.52 -21.39 1.37
C LYS A 111 2.76 -22.89 1.44
N GLN A 112 4.02 -23.30 1.59
CA GLN A 112 4.34 -24.68 1.93
C GLN A 112 3.77 -25.04 3.32
N PRO A 113 3.39 -26.31 3.55
CA PRO A 113 3.08 -26.78 4.88
C PRO A 113 4.27 -26.53 5.81
N THR A 114 4.05 -25.80 6.90
CA THR A 114 5.02 -25.62 7.97
C THR A 114 4.52 -26.34 9.22
N GLU A 115 5.43 -26.77 10.09
CA GLU A 115 5.06 -27.43 11.35
C GLU A 115 4.27 -26.48 12.28
N THR A 116 4.56 -25.18 12.20
CA THR A 116 3.85 -24.16 12.97
C THR A 116 3.38 -22.98 12.10
N GLU A 117 2.34 -22.28 12.54
CA GLU A 117 1.84 -21.06 11.87
C GLU A 117 2.84 -19.88 11.94
N GLN A 118 3.81 -19.92 12.86
CA GLN A 118 4.82 -18.87 13.05
C GLN A 118 6.06 -19.04 12.16
N ASP A 119 6.18 -20.16 11.46
CA ASP A 119 7.31 -20.41 10.57
C ASP A 119 7.29 -19.47 9.37
N LYS A 120 8.49 -19.11 8.91
CA LYS A 120 8.67 -18.25 7.74
C LYS A 120 8.03 -18.93 6.53
N VAL A 121 7.07 -18.27 5.89
CA VAL A 121 6.43 -18.78 4.67
C VAL A 121 7.51 -19.08 3.61
N ILE A 122 7.69 -20.37 3.32
CA ILE A 122 8.48 -20.83 2.17
C ILE A 122 7.48 -20.99 1.03
N LEU A 123 7.76 -20.32 -0.10
CA LEU A 123 6.93 -20.43 -1.29
C LEU A 123 7.28 -21.73 -2.02
N ALA A 124 6.27 -22.52 -2.41
CA ALA A 124 6.41 -23.75 -3.20
C ALA A 124 7.15 -23.47 -4.52
N THR A 125 8.07 -24.35 -4.93
CA THR A 125 8.94 -24.17 -6.12
C THR A 125 8.50 -25.01 -7.33
N ASP A 126 7.20 -25.25 -7.50
CA ASP A 126 6.68 -26.11 -8.55
C ASP A 126 6.38 -25.36 -9.86
N THR A 127 5.98 -26.09 -10.91
CA THR A 127 5.63 -25.55 -12.24
C THR A 127 4.47 -24.55 -12.21
N LYS A 128 3.71 -24.47 -11.11
CA LYS A 128 2.65 -23.45 -10.95
C LYS A 128 3.22 -22.05 -10.78
N LEU A 129 4.45 -21.93 -10.25
CA LEU A 129 5.15 -20.65 -10.19
C LEU A 129 5.46 -20.10 -11.57
N ASP A 130 5.80 -20.93 -12.56
CA ASP A 130 6.17 -20.45 -13.89
C ASP A 130 5.00 -19.67 -14.51
N TYR A 131 3.78 -20.20 -14.39
CA TYR A 131 2.57 -19.53 -14.86
C TYR A 131 2.27 -18.22 -14.09
N VAL A 132 2.54 -18.18 -12.79
CA VAL A 132 2.38 -16.96 -11.99
C VAL A 132 3.43 -15.91 -12.36
N TYR A 133 4.70 -16.30 -12.49
CA TYR A 133 5.78 -15.40 -12.89
C TYR A 133 5.61 -14.89 -14.32
N GLU A 134 5.10 -15.70 -15.24
CA GLU A 134 4.76 -15.25 -16.59
C GLU A 134 3.72 -14.12 -16.56
N GLN A 135 2.66 -14.28 -15.76
CA GLN A 135 1.67 -13.23 -15.57
C GLN A 135 2.28 -11.97 -14.94
N LEU A 136 3.14 -12.11 -13.94
CA LEU A 136 3.83 -10.99 -13.30
C LEU A 136 4.76 -10.25 -14.24
N ALA A 137 5.55 -10.98 -15.04
CA ALA A 137 6.40 -10.40 -16.06
C ALA A 137 5.55 -9.61 -17.07
N ASN A 138 4.39 -10.14 -17.48
CA ASN A 138 3.46 -9.45 -18.36
C ASN A 138 2.88 -8.16 -17.75
N TYR A 139 2.55 -8.15 -16.45
CA TYR A 139 2.10 -6.94 -15.77
C TYR A 139 3.22 -5.92 -15.57
N MET A 140 4.41 -6.36 -15.17
CA MET A 140 5.58 -5.47 -15.05
C MET A 140 5.93 -4.85 -16.40
N LEU A 141 5.84 -5.62 -17.49
CA LEU A 141 6.02 -5.11 -18.84
C LEU A 141 4.97 -4.05 -19.19
N GLN A 142 3.69 -4.29 -18.89
CA GLN A 142 2.63 -3.29 -19.11
C GLN A 142 2.86 -2.01 -18.31
N LEU A 143 3.20 -2.12 -17.02
CA LEU A 143 3.52 -0.96 -16.16
C LEU A 143 4.76 -0.21 -16.66
N SER A 144 5.76 -0.92 -17.18
CA SER A 144 6.97 -0.32 -17.76
C SER A 144 6.71 0.44 -19.07
N ARG A 145 5.57 0.23 -19.72
CA ARG A 145 5.17 1.01 -20.91
C ARG A 145 4.54 2.35 -20.54
N LEU A 146 4.26 2.59 -19.26
CA LEU A 146 3.82 3.90 -18.78
C LEU A 146 5.04 4.82 -18.66
N ASP A 147 5.08 5.81 -19.54
CA ASP A 147 6.14 6.81 -19.62
C ASP A 147 5.73 8.11 -18.93
N PHE A 148 6.59 8.60 -18.04
CA PHE A 148 6.39 9.84 -17.31
C PHE A 148 7.56 10.78 -17.55
N SER A 149 7.27 12.07 -17.77
CA SER A 149 8.30 13.09 -17.96
C SER A 149 8.93 13.60 -16.66
N THR A 150 8.33 13.27 -15.51
CA THR A 150 8.77 13.76 -14.19
C THR A 150 8.53 12.73 -13.09
N ILE A 151 9.29 12.84 -12.00
CA ILE A 151 9.08 12.09 -10.77
C ILE A 151 8.14 12.85 -9.83
N ARG A 152 7.08 12.16 -9.37
CA ARG A 152 6.13 12.70 -8.40
C ARG A 152 6.75 12.78 -6.99
N ALA A 153 6.25 13.71 -6.18
CA ALA A 153 6.85 14.17 -4.94
C ALA A 153 7.19 13.06 -3.91
N ILE A 154 8.08 13.39 -2.98
CA ILE A 154 8.45 12.52 -1.86
C ILE A 154 7.32 12.51 -0.82
N SER A 155 6.84 11.33 -0.40
CA SER A 155 5.76 11.22 0.60
C SER A 155 6.12 11.96 1.89
N LYS A 156 5.17 12.73 2.42
CA LYS A 156 5.34 13.52 3.64
C LYS A 156 5.48 12.62 4.87
N ILE A 157 6.32 13.02 5.82
CA ILE A 157 6.54 12.36 7.10
C ILE A 157 5.79 13.12 8.18
N LEU A 158 5.18 12.38 9.11
CA LEU A 158 4.65 12.95 10.34
C LEU A 158 5.80 13.58 11.16
N ASN A 159 5.67 14.86 11.52
CA ASN A 159 6.67 15.63 12.29
C ASN A 159 7.90 16.14 11.52
N TYR A 160 7.85 16.26 10.19
CA TYR A 160 8.80 17.08 9.42
C TYR A 160 8.13 18.38 8.95
N PRO A 161 8.82 19.55 9.00
CA PRO A 161 8.24 20.80 8.53
C PRO A 161 7.80 20.68 7.06
N ILE A 162 6.54 21.00 6.79
CA ILE A 162 5.98 20.93 5.43
C ILE A 162 6.81 21.79 4.46
N SER A 163 7.33 22.92 4.95
CA SER A 163 8.19 23.85 4.22
C SER A 163 9.51 23.25 3.72
N ARG A 164 9.95 22.11 4.27
CA ARG A 164 11.17 21.41 3.84
C ARG A 164 10.92 20.31 2.82
N TYR A 165 9.67 20.04 2.47
CA TYR A 165 9.37 19.16 1.34
C TYR A 165 9.44 19.95 0.03
N PRO A 166 10.11 19.40 -0.99
CA PRO A 166 9.99 19.94 -2.34
C PRO A 166 8.53 19.86 -2.79
N THR A 167 7.98 21.00 -3.19
CA THR A 167 6.61 21.14 -3.73
C THR A 167 6.57 20.96 -5.25
N ALA A 168 7.71 21.06 -5.93
CA ALA A 168 7.85 20.88 -7.36
C ALA A 168 8.11 19.41 -7.75
N LEU A 169 7.68 19.06 -8.96
CA LEU A 169 8.01 17.79 -9.60
C LEU A 169 9.51 17.73 -9.91
N PHE A 170 10.09 16.53 -9.94
CA PHE A 170 11.50 16.36 -10.26
C PHE A 170 11.68 15.93 -11.71
N THR A 171 12.60 16.58 -12.42
CA THR A 171 12.95 16.26 -13.82
C THR A 171 14.17 15.36 -13.95
N SER A 172 14.80 14.98 -12.82
CA SER A 172 15.93 14.05 -12.78
C SER A 172 15.91 13.15 -11.55
N ALA A 173 16.46 11.95 -11.67
CA ALA A 173 16.56 11.03 -10.53
C ALA A 173 17.43 11.61 -9.40
N ARG A 174 18.52 12.34 -9.70
CA ARG A 174 19.39 12.97 -8.69
C ARG A 174 18.65 14.03 -7.90
N ALA A 175 17.85 14.86 -8.57
CA ALA A 175 17.03 15.88 -7.90
C ALA A 175 16.00 15.26 -6.95
N PHE A 176 15.49 14.06 -7.27
CA PHE A 176 14.60 13.28 -6.40
C PHE A 176 15.35 12.55 -5.26
N LEU A 177 16.43 11.85 -5.58
CA LEU A 177 17.16 10.98 -4.66
C LEU A 177 17.90 11.77 -3.58
N HIS A 178 18.38 12.98 -3.85
CA HIS A 178 19.08 13.79 -2.84
C HIS A 178 18.18 14.18 -1.66
N PRO A 179 17.00 14.81 -1.87
CA PRO A 179 16.05 15.06 -0.80
C PRO A 179 15.54 13.76 -0.16
N LEU A 180 15.38 12.66 -0.90
CA LEU A 180 15.03 11.36 -0.33
C LEU A 180 16.12 10.82 0.61
N ALA A 181 17.41 10.95 0.24
CA ALA A 181 18.52 10.57 1.10
C ALA A 181 18.57 11.42 2.38
N ASN A 182 18.34 12.73 2.25
CA ASN A 182 18.24 13.64 3.40
C ASN A 182 17.07 13.25 4.32
N LYS A 183 15.93 12.87 3.72
CA LYS A 183 14.75 12.35 4.42
C LYS A 183 15.11 11.09 5.23
N TYR A 184 15.81 10.13 4.65
CA TYR A 184 16.22 8.91 5.37
C TYR A 184 17.22 9.17 6.51
N LEU A 185 18.16 10.10 6.31
CA LEU A 185 19.11 10.51 7.35
C LEU A 185 18.40 11.19 8.51
N LEU A 186 17.41 12.03 8.22
CA LEU A 186 16.60 12.64 9.25
C LEU A 186 15.79 11.58 10.02
N TYR A 187 15.14 10.66 9.32
CA TYR A 187 14.40 9.57 9.96
C TYR A 187 15.26 8.80 10.97
N LEU A 188 16.51 8.51 10.60
CA LEU A 188 17.45 7.86 11.50
C LEU A 188 17.74 8.68 12.76
N ARG A 189 17.73 10.02 12.66
CA ARG A 189 17.97 10.92 13.80
C ARG A 189 16.73 11.10 14.68
N THR A 190 15.54 11.11 14.09
CA THR A 190 14.31 11.51 14.80
C THR A 190 13.48 10.32 15.31
N GLN A 191 13.51 9.17 14.64
CA GLN A 191 12.79 7.98 15.09
C GLN A 191 13.61 7.17 16.09
N ARG A 192 13.21 7.23 17.36
CA ARG A 192 13.89 6.52 18.46
C ARG A 192 13.83 4.99 18.37
N ASN A 193 12.86 4.45 17.64
CA ASN A 193 12.63 3.01 17.48
C ASN A 193 13.08 2.47 16.10
N ILE A 194 13.88 3.22 15.35
CA ILE A 194 14.30 2.80 14.00
C ILE A 194 15.35 1.69 13.99
N ALA A 195 16.01 1.45 15.12
CA ALA A 195 17.03 0.43 15.29
C ALA A 195 16.79 -0.33 16.60
N ASN A 196 17.01 -1.65 16.55
CA ASN A 196 16.75 -2.52 17.71
C ASN A 196 17.93 -2.54 18.70
N ASN A 197 19.15 -2.30 18.21
CA ASN A 197 20.37 -2.29 18.99
C ASN A 197 21.47 -1.46 18.31
N ARG A 198 22.63 -1.34 18.97
CA ARG A 198 23.77 -0.54 18.49
C ARG A 198 24.28 -0.98 17.11
N GLU A 199 24.33 -2.29 16.85
CA GLU A 199 24.87 -2.82 15.60
C GLU A 199 23.90 -2.56 14.43
N ASP A 200 22.60 -2.75 14.65
CA ASP A 200 21.56 -2.38 13.69
C ASP A 200 21.59 -0.87 13.40
N ALA A 201 21.75 -0.04 14.44
CA ALA A 201 21.88 1.42 14.28
C ALA A 201 23.11 1.79 13.42
N LYS A 202 24.26 1.15 13.67
CA LYS A 202 25.49 1.35 12.87
C LYS A 202 25.30 0.95 11.41
N LYS A 203 24.71 -0.22 11.15
CA LYS A 203 24.41 -0.69 9.78
C LYS A 203 23.48 0.29 9.05
N ARG A 204 22.39 0.72 9.71
CA ARG A 204 21.43 1.70 9.17
C ARG A 204 22.05 3.07 8.89
N PHE A 205 22.96 3.51 9.76
CA PHE A 205 23.73 4.74 9.58
C PHE A 205 24.63 4.67 8.35
N ILE A 206 25.45 3.61 8.24
CA ILE A 206 26.36 3.41 7.12
C ILE A 206 25.57 3.34 5.82
N ALA A 207 24.52 2.52 5.75
CA ALA A 207 23.70 2.34 4.55
C ALA A 207 23.14 3.67 4.02
N ARG A 208 22.59 4.52 4.89
CA ARG A 208 22.01 5.82 4.48
C ARG A 208 23.05 6.84 4.03
N HIS A 209 24.22 6.87 4.66
CA HIS A 209 25.31 7.74 4.23
C HIS A 209 25.92 7.27 2.91
N ARG A 210 26.12 5.95 2.75
CA ARG A 210 26.58 5.36 1.49
C ARG A 210 25.57 5.61 0.37
N PHE A 211 24.29 5.38 0.61
CA PHE A 211 23.22 5.73 -0.34
C PHE A 211 23.36 7.18 -0.84
N LYS A 212 23.51 8.14 0.07
CA LYS A 212 23.70 9.55 -0.30
C LYS A 212 24.96 9.80 -1.15
N GLN A 213 26.07 9.14 -0.82
CA GLN A 213 27.33 9.25 -1.57
C GLN A 213 27.23 8.63 -2.98
N LEU A 214 26.52 7.50 -3.11
CA LEU A 214 26.35 6.79 -4.37
C LEU A 214 25.58 7.63 -5.41
N ILE A 215 24.64 8.47 -4.97
CA ILE A 215 23.87 9.36 -5.87
C ILE A 215 24.82 10.24 -6.69
N SER A 216 25.79 10.90 -6.04
CA SER A 216 26.72 11.79 -6.73
C SER A 216 27.67 11.05 -7.68
N ARG A 217 27.94 9.76 -7.41
CA ARG A 217 28.86 8.93 -8.20
C ARG A 217 28.21 8.30 -9.41
N TYR A 218 26.98 7.80 -9.28
CA TYR A 218 26.36 6.92 -10.28
C TYR A 218 25.18 7.55 -11.01
N CYS A 219 24.54 8.59 -10.46
CA CYS A 219 23.41 9.23 -11.13
C CYS A 219 23.88 10.37 -12.04
N LEU A 220 24.70 10.07 -13.06
CA LEU A 220 25.32 11.05 -13.97
C LEU A 220 24.36 11.49 -15.10
N ASP A 221 23.76 10.53 -15.81
CA ASP A 221 22.72 10.73 -16.82
C ASP A 221 21.39 10.17 -16.32
N ASN A 222 20.51 11.04 -15.84
CA ASN A 222 19.32 10.63 -15.09
C ASN A 222 18.09 11.51 -15.33
N THR A 223 18.12 12.23 -16.43
CA THR A 223 16.97 12.86 -17.06
C THR A 223 16.45 11.91 -18.14
N GLY A 224 15.15 11.92 -18.40
CA GLY A 224 14.56 11.04 -19.40
C GLY A 224 13.19 10.54 -18.99
N SER A 225 12.73 9.49 -19.66
CA SER A 225 11.46 8.87 -19.31
C SER A 225 11.56 8.07 -18.02
N PHE A 226 10.67 8.36 -17.09
CA PHE A 226 10.54 7.65 -15.83
C PHE A 226 9.44 6.59 -15.96
N LYS A 227 9.66 5.44 -15.33
CA LYS A 227 8.74 4.30 -15.34
C LYS A 227 8.09 4.15 -13.98
N LEU A 228 6.86 3.65 -13.96
CA LEU A 228 6.17 3.35 -12.72
C LEU A 228 6.84 2.14 -12.04
N TYR A 229 7.25 2.30 -10.78
CA TYR A 229 7.88 1.26 -9.99
C TYR A 229 7.14 1.08 -8.66
N CYS A 230 6.70 -0.15 -8.38
CA CYS A 230 6.16 -0.55 -7.09
C CYS A 230 7.12 -1.56 -6.45
N ASN A 231 7.63 -1.24 -5.26
CA ASN A 231 8.60 -2.09 -4.56
C ASN A 231 7.95 -3.20 -3.73
N ASP A 232 6.62 -3.31 -3.74
CA ASP A 232 5.87 -4.23 -2.87
C ASP A 232 4.98 -5.20 -3.67
N LEU A 233 5.44 -5.60 -4.86
CA LEU A 233 4.81 -6.63 -5.69
C LEU A 233 5.09 -8.05 -5.17
N GLN A 234 4.76 -8.28 -3.90
CA GLN A 234 4.90 -9.58 -3.24
C GLN A 234 3.61 -10.40 -3.32
N PRO A 235 3.67 -11.74 -3.16
CA PRO A 235 2.49 -12.62 -3.22
C PRO A 235 1.35 -12.26 -2.27
N LEU A 236 1.63 -11.61 -1.13
CA LEU A 236 0.60 -11.15 -0.20
C LEU A 236 -0.29 -10.05 -0.80
N ASN A 237 0.23 -9.30 -1.77
CA ASN A 237 -0.46 -8.20 -2.45
C ASN A 237 -1.09 -8.64 -3.78
N MET A 238 -1.35 -9.94 -3.94
CA MET A 238 -1.94 -10.49 -5.16
C MET A 238 -3.09 -11.42 -4.82
N LEU A 239 -4.20 -11.24 -5.54
CA LEU A 239 -5.31 -12.19 -5.55
C LEU A 239 -5.24 -13.03 -6.81
N VAL A 240 -5.52 -14.31 -6.66
CA VAL A 240 -5.58 -15.29 -7.75
C VAL A 240 -6.87 -16.08 -7.70
N HIS A 241 -7.31 -16.54 -8.86
CA HIS A 241 -8.38 -17.52 -8.96
C HIS A 241 -7.89 -18.87 -8.40
N PRO A 242 -8.64 -19.54 -7.51
CA PRO A 242 -8.18 -20.75 -6.80
C PRO A 242 -7.78 -21.87 -7.76
N ASP A 243 -8.58 -22.12 -8.79
CA ASP A 243 -8.38 -23.28 -9.66
C ASP A 243 -7.38 -23.04 -10.79
N THR A 244 -7.27 -21.79 -11.27
CA THR A 244 -6.48 -21.47 -12.48
C THR A 244 -5.20 -20.73 -12.18
N LEU A 245 -5.03 -20.22 -10.95
CA LEU A 245 -3.92 -19.36 -10.54
C LEU A 245 -3.79 -18.07 -11.38
N ARG A 246 -4.84 -17.71 -12.11
CA ARG A 246 -4.88 -16.44 -12.82
C ARG A 246 -4.94 -15.31 -11.80
N ILE A 247 -4.03 -14.35 -11.91
CA ILE A 247 -4.05 -13.14 -11.09
C ILE A 247 -5.32 -12.34 -11.43
N THR A 248 -6.16 -12.12 -10.42
CA THR A 248 -7.40 -11.35 -10.53
C THR A 248 -7.21 -9.92 -10.03
N ALA A 249 -6.30 -9.70 -9.10
CA ALA A 249 -5.91 -8.36 -8.64
C ALA A 249 -4.44 -8.29 -8.23
N VAL A 250 -3.83 -7.14 -8.51
CA VAL A 250 -2.60 -6.67 -7.86
C VAL A 250 -3.01 -5.53 -6.94
N LEU A 251 -2.62 -5.62 -5.67
CA LEU A 251 -3.03 -4.72 -4.60
C LEU A 251 -1.83 -3.91 -4.10
N ASP A 252 -2.13 -2.99 -3.19
CA ASP A 252 -1.15 -2.25 -2.39
C ASP A 252 -0.11 -1.42 -3.16
N PHE A 253 -0.60 -0.54 -4.03
CA PHE A 253 0.25 0.42 -4.75
C PHE A 253 0.64 1.65 -3.91
N GLU A 254 0.46 1.64 -2.58
CA GLU A 254 0.60 2.83 -1.72
C GLU A 254 2.03 3.41 -1.67
N PHE A 255 3.04 2.59 -2.00
CA PHE A 255 4.44 3.00 -2.09
C PHE A 255 4.98 3.08 -3.53
N THR A 256 4.09 3.17 -4.52
CA THR A 256 4.47 3.27 -5.93
C THR A 256 5.00 4.67 -6.24
N ASN A 257 6.11 4.74 -6.95
CA ASN A 257 6.61 6.00 -7.49
C ASN A 257 7.20 5.79 -8.89
N THR A 258 7.29 6.85 -9.66
CA THR A 258 8.03 6.88 -10.91
C THR A 258 9.53 6.94 -10.61
N MET A 259 10.32 6.06 -11.23
CA MET A 259 11.78 6.02 -11.10
C MET A 259 12.42 5.96 -12.48
N LEU A 260 13.72 6.29 -12.55
CA LEU A 260 14.46 6.16 -13.81
C LEU A 260 14.54 4.68 -14.18
N ALA A 261 14.28 4.37 -15.46
CA ALA A 261 14.42 3.03 -16.02
C ALA A 261 15.87 2.52 -15.94
#